data_AF-A0A7C4TJV1-F1
#
_entry.id   AF-A0A7C4TJV1-F1
#
_cell.length_a   1.000
_cell.length_b   1.000
_cell.length_c   1.000
_cell.angle_alpha   90.00
_cell.angle_beta   90.00
_cell.angle_gamma   90.00
#
_symmetry.space_group_name_H-M   'P 1'
#
loop_
_entity.id
_entity.type
_entity.pdbx_description
1 polymer ?
#
loop_
_entity_poly.entity_id
_entity_poly.type
_entity_poly.pdbx_seq_one_letter_code
_entity_poly.pdbx_strand_id
1 'polypeptide(L)' 'MKKKISEKPMEIRMEGYEVIEKVVTQHATSAKILVPKHWIGKRVRAVRLDPGSEDKED' A
#
# COMPACT_ATOMS: atom_id res chain seq x y z
N MET A 1 17.36 -6.13 -10.18
CA MET A 1 17.07 -4.79 -10.75
C MET A 1 16.48 -3.92 -9.65
N LYS A 2 17.18 -2.86 -9.22
CA LYS A 2 16.62 -1.91 -8.26
C LYS A 2 15.47 -1.16 -8.92
N LYS A 3 14.23 -1.32 -8.43
CA LYS A 3 13.10 -0.49 -8.90
C LYS A 3 13.33 0.91 -8.36
N LYS A 4 13.53 1.89 -9.25
CA LYS A 4 13.57 3.30 -8.86
C LYS A 4 12.14 3.71 -8.50
N ILE A 5 11.89 3.82 -7.20
CA ILE A 5 10.60 4.27 -6.68
C ILE A 5 10.50 5.79 -6.89
N SER A 6 9.35 6.28 -7.34
CA SER A 6 9.12 7.72 -7.50
C SER A 6 8.92 8.37 -6.13
N GLU A 7 9.73 9.38 -5.82
CA GLU A 7 9.55 10.26 -4.66
C GLU A 7 8.46 11.31 -4.87
N LYS A 8 8.06 11.54 -6.12
CA LYS A 8 7.01 12.50 -6.44
C LYS A 8 5.63 11.83 -6.34
N PRO A 9 4.68 12.41 -5.60
CA PRO A 9 3.30 11.92 -5.59
C PRO A 9 2.68 12.03 -6.98
N MET A 10 1.73 11.14 -7.27
CA MET A 10 0.95 11.14 -8.50
C MET A 10 -0.54 11.25 -8.17
N GLU A 11 -1.30 11.94 -9.01
CA GLU A 11 -2.76 11.95 -8.89
C GLU A 11 -3.33 10.62 -9.37
N ILE A 12 -4.17 10.00 -8.55
CA ILE A 12 -4.89 8.77 -8.89
C ILE A 12 -6.38 9.00 -8.67
N ARG A 13 -7.18 8.83 -9.72
CA ARG A 13 -8.65 8.87 -9.65
C ARG A 13 -9.21 7.46 -9.64
N MET A 14 -10.09 7.15 -8.69
CA MET A 14 -10.79 5.88 -8.63
C MET A 14 -12.14 6.01 -7.92
N GLU A 15 -13.07 5.14 -8.29
CA GLU A 15 -14.31 4.91 -7.55
C GLU A 15 -14.10 3.79 -6.52
N GLY A 16 -14.72 3.94 -5.36
CA GLY A 16 -14.64 2.98 -4.26
C GLY A 16 -15.82 3.13 -3.31
N TYR A 17 -16.09 2.08 -2.54
CA TYR A 17 -17.20 2.05 -1.58
C TYR A 17 -16.79 2.56 -0.18
N GLU A 18 -15.51 2.42 0.17
CA GLU A 18 -14.96 2.78 1.48
C GLU A 18 -13.44 3.01 1.34
N VAL A 19 -12.88 3.96 2.10
CA VAL A 19 -11.44 4.27 2.13
C VAL A 19 -10.95 4.22 3.58
N ILE A 20 -9.82 3.55 3.81
CA ILE A 20 -9.13 3.52 5.12
C ILE A 20 -7.65 3.84 4.94
N GLU A 21 -7.08 4.59 5.88
CA GLU A 21 -5.64 4.82 5.97
C GLU A 21 -5.05 3.97 7.10
N LYS A 22 -4.01 3.20 6.76
CA LYS A 22 -3.33 2.27 7.68
C LYS A 22 -1.84 2.25 7.38
N VAL A 23 -1.04 2.10 8.42
CA VAL A 23 0.41 1.86 8.29
C VAL A 23 0.64 0.40 7.91
N VAL A 24 1.52 0.20 6.94
CA VAL A 24 1.94 -1.13 6.50
C VAL A 24 2.88 -1.74 7.54
N THR A 25 2.66 -3.01 7.91
CA THR A 25 3.51 -3.74 8.86
C THR A 25 4.19 -4.93 8.18
N GLN A 26 5.37 -5.35 8.66
CA GLN A 26 6.06 -6.54 8.16
C GLN A 26 5.21 -7.81 8.30
N HIS A 27 5.32 -8.69 7.31
CA HIS A 27 4.68 -10.00 7.31
C HIS A 27 5.53 -11.02 6.55
N ALA A 28 6.33 -11.79 7.30
CA ALA A 28 7.33 -12.70 6.75
C ALA A 28 8.24 -11.97 5.74
N THR A 29 8.29 -12.44 4.49
CA THR A 29 9.06 -11.85 3.39
C THR A 29 8.30 -10.72 2.64
N SER A 30 7.20 -10.23 3.21
CA SER A 30 6.35 -9.21 2.60
C SER A 30 5.82 -8.24 3.64
N ALA A 31 4.79 -7.48 3.28
CA ALA A 31 4.16 -6.47 4.11
C ALA A 31 2.63 -6.61 4.03
N LYS A 32 1.92 -6.18 5.06
CA LYS A 32 0.47 -6.27 5.15
C LYS A 32 -0.16 -5.00 5.72
N ILE A 33 -1.42 -4.80 5.36
CA ILE A 33 -2.36 -3.91 6.05
C ILE A 33 -3.52 -4.75 6.56
N LEU A 34 -3.99 -4.48 7.78
CA LEU A 34 -5.22 -5.10 8.29
C LEU A 34 -6.42 -4.27 7.81
N VAL A 35 -7.37 -4.96 7.17
CA VAL A 35 -8.61 -4.38 6.66
C VAL A 35 -9.82 -4.92 7.45
N PRO A 36 -10.97 -4.23 7.44
CA PRO A 36 -12.19 -4.72 8.07
C PRO A 36 -12.60 -6.11 7.59
N LYS A 37 -13.15 -6.95 8.49
CA LYS A 37 -13.54 -8.33 8.17
C LYS A 37 -14.60 -8.41 7.07
N HIS A 38 -15.49 -7.42 6.95
CA HIS A 38 -16.52 -7.40 5.90
C HIS A 38 -15.96 -7.21 4.49
N TRP A 39 -14.67 -6.91 4.34
CA TRP A 39 -13.98 -6.84 3.05
C TRP A 39 -13.52 -8.21 2.54
N ILE A 40 -13.65 -9.29 3.31
CA ILE A 40 -13.30 -10.65 2.85
C ILE A 40 -14.07 -10.98 1.55
N GLY A 41 -13.35 -11.41 0.53
CA GLY A 41 -13.89 -11.70 -0.80
C GLY A 41 -14.15 -10.46 -1.68
N LYS A 42 -13.86 -9.25 -1.21
CA LYS A 42 -13.96 -8.02 -2.02
C LYS A 42 -12.63 -7.69 -2.67
N ARG A 43 -12.69 -7.04 -3.84
CA ARG A 43 -11.50 -6.54 -4.53
C ARG A 43 -11.10 -5.19 -3.96
N VAL A 44 -9.85 -5.08 -3.54
CA VAL A 44 -9.27 -3.86 -2.95
C VAL A 44 -8.05 -3.41 -3.75
N ARG A 45 -7.78 -2.10 -3.74
CA ARG A 45 -6.54 -1.51 -4.26
C ARG A 45 -5.82 -0.83 -3.10
N ALA A 46 -4.51 -1.04 -3.00
CA ALA A 46 -3.67 -0.30 -2.06
C ALA A 46 -2.96 0.82 -2.81
N VAL A 47 -3.04 2.04 -2.28
CA VAL A 47 -2.26 3.19 -2.74
C VAL A 47 -1.29 3.54 -1.63
N ARG A 48 0.00 3.56 -1.93
CA ARG A 48 1.00 4.04 -0.98
C ARG A 48 0.91 5.56 -0.91
N LEU A 49 0.74 6.09 0.29
CA LEU A 49 0.60 7.53 0.52
C LEU A 49 1.94 8.21 0.82
N ASP A 50 2.88 7.45 1.41
CA ASP A 50 4.22 7.95 1.71
C ASP A 50 5.15 7.89 0.49
N PRO A 51 6.17 8.79 0.42
CA PRO A 51 7.26 8.72 -0.55
C PRO A 51 8.02 7.38 -0.51
N GLY A 52 8.88 7.16 -1.51
CA GLY A 52 9.75 5.99 -1.48
C GLY A 52 10.78 6.13 -0.37
N SER A 53 11.01 5.06 0.39
CA SER A 53 12.32 4.85 0.99
C SER A 53 13.07 3.85 0.13
N GLU A 54 14.41 3.95 0.08
CA GLU A 54 15.23 2.86 -0.42
C GLU A 54 14.91 1.59 0.37
N ASP A 55 14.76 0.45 -0.31
CA ASP A 55 14.79 -0.85 0.34
C ASP A 55 16.18 -0.97 0.99
N LYS A 56 16.27 -0.72 2.30
CA LYS A 56 17.43 -1.15 3.06
C LYS A 56 17.28 -2.65 3.26
N GLU A 57 18.07 -3.42 2.50
CA GLU A 57 18.30 -4.83 2.81
C GLU A 57 18.94 -4.90 4.20
N ASP A 58 18.24 -5.55 5.16
CA ASP A 58 18.82 -6.01 6.43
C ASP A 58 19.60 -7.31 6.22
#